data_AF-A0A931RZP5-F1
#
_entry.id   AF-A0A931RZP5-F1
#
_cell.length_a   1.000
_cell.length_b   1.000
_cell.length_c   1.000
_cell.angle_alpha   90.00
_cell.angle_beta   90.00
_cell.angle_gamma   90.00
#
_symmetry.space_group_name_H-M   'P 1'
#
loop_
_entity.id
_entity.type
_entity.pdbx_description
1 polymer ?
#
loop_
_entity_poly.entity_id
_entity_poly.type
_entity_poly.pdbx_seq_one_letter_code
_entity_poly.pdbx_strand_id
1 'polypeptide(L)' 'MEKLLTVDEVADLLQVKPRTIYLWVHESYIPTVKLGACVRFHPASIAQWIKKKEAQGRVRRRYDFDLDIGVAPA' A
#
# COMPACT_ATOMS: atom_id res chain seq x y z
N MET A 1 22.16 1.12 12.12
CA MET A 1 21.20 2.22 11.89
C MET A 1 20.64 2.04 10.50
N GLU A 2 19.33 1.94 10.36
CA GLU A 2 18.68 1.75 9.05
C GLU A 2 18.60 3.09 8.31
N LYS A 3 18.86 3.08 6.99
CA LYS A 3 18.80 4.29 6.15
C LYS A 3 17.35 4.79 6.08
N LEU A 4 17.15 6.08 6.33
CA LEU A 4 15.86 6.74 6.12
C LEU A 4 15.67 7.06 4.64
N LEU A 5 14.42 6.97 4.17
CA LEU A 5 14.05 7.29 2.81
C LEU A 5 13.82 8.80 2.61
N THR A 6 14.12 9.29 1.42
CA THR A 6 13.74 10.62 0.95
C THR A 6 12.30 10.63 0.41
N VAL A 7 11.81 11.83 0.06
CA VAL A 7 10.51 11.97 -0.62
C VAL A 7 10.52 11.26 -1.96
N ASP A 8 11.60 11.39 -2.74
CA ASP A 8 11.73 10.77 -4.06
C ASP A 8 11.79 9.23 -3.96
N GLU A 9 12.55 8.69 -3.01
CA GLU A 9 12.62 7.23 -2.80
C GLU A 9 11.25 6.64 -2.41
N VAL A 10 10.45 7.36 -1.60
CA VAL A 10 9.08 6.94 -1.26
C VAL A 10 8.13 7.09 -2.45
N ALA A 11 8.28 8.15 -3.23
CA ALA A 11 7.49 8.38 -4.44
C ALA A 11 7.70 7.26 -5.47
N ASP A 12 8.96 6.88 -5.71
CA ASP A 12 9.34 5.79 -6.59
C ASP A 12 8.81 4.45 -6.08
N LEU A 13 8.94 4.19 -4.77
CA LEU A 13 8.44 2.96 -4.13
C LEU A 13 6.92 2.81 -4.28
N LEU A 14 6.18 3.89 -4.11
CA LEU A 14 4.71 3.90 -4.17
C LEU A 14 4.18 4.14 -5.60
N GLN A 15 5.05 4.35 -6.58
CA GLN A 15 4.70 4.68 -7.96
C GLN A 15 3.76 5.89 -8.06
N VAL A 16 4.06 6.96 -7.32
CA VAL A 16 3.34 8.23 -7.34
C VAL A 16 4.29 9.39 -7.59
N LYS A 17 3.76 10.57 -7.93
CA LYS A 17 4.59 11.78 -8.08
C LYS A 17 5.09 12.27 -6.71
N PRO A 18 6.31 12.83 -6.58
CA PRO A 18 6.80 13.43 -5.33
C PRO A 18 5.85 14.48 -4.73
N ARG A 19 5.16 15.25 -5.59
CA ARG A 19 4.11 16.19 -5.17
C ARG A 19 3.01 15.53 -4.34
N THR A 20 2.62 14.30 -4.67
CA THR A 20 1.61 13.53 -3.91
C THR A 20 2.14 13.19 -2.52
N ILE A 21 3.41 12.82 -2.40
CA ILE A 21 4.03 12.56 -1.10
C ILE A 21 4.06 13.84 -0.26
N TYR A 22 4.46 14.98 -0.83
CA TYR A 22 4.42 16.27 -0.12
C TYR A 22 3.00 16.63 0.38
N LEU A 23 1.97 16.40 -0.43
CA LEU A 23 0.58 16.61 -0.02
C LEU A 23 0.23 15.71 1.18
N TRP A 24 0.56 14.43 1.12
CA TRP A 24 0.30 13.50 2.23
C TRP A 24 1.07 13.85 3.50
N VAL A 25 2.29 14.39 3.38
CA VAL A 25 3.05 14.90 4.53
C VAL A 25 2.34 16.10 5.15
N HIS A 26 1.88 17.06 4.33
CA HIS A 26 1.15 18.24 4.79
C HIS A 26 -0.15 17.85 5.50
N GLU A 27 -0.88 16.87 4.97
CA GLU A 27 -2.12 16.33 5.54
C GLU A 27 -1.90 15.38 6.71
N SER A 28 -0.64 15.10 7.10
CA SER A 28 -0.30 14.08 8.11
C SER A 28 -0.88 12.68 7.79
N TYR A 29 -1.07 12.38 6.50
CA TYR A 29 -1.69 11.16 5.98
C TYR A 29 -0.72 9.98 5.87
N ILE A 30 0.58 10.28 5.73
CA ILE A 30 1.68 9.30 5.63
C ILE A 30 2.62 9.47 6.85
N PRO A 31 3.15 8.37 7.45
CA PRO A 31 4.05 8.47 8.60
C PRO A 31 5.38 9.13 8.20
N THR A 32 5.87 10.08 8.98
CA THR A 32 7.08 10.85 8.68
C THR A 32 8.01 10.99 9.88
N VAL A 33 9.29 11.25 9.60
CA VAL A 33 10.31 11.69 10.54
C VAL A 33 10.71 13.10 10.16
N LYS A 34 10.54 14.07 11.07
CA LYS A 34 10.96 15.47 10.86
C LYS A 34 12.36 15.68 11.40
N LEU A 35 13.26 16.16 10.54
CA LEU A 35 14.65 16.52 10.87
C LEU A 35 14.86 17.99 10.48
N GLY A 36 14.32 18.90 11.29
CA GLY A 36 14.28 20.33 10.98
C GLY A 36 13.43 20.61 9.74
N ALA A 37 14.03 21.22 8.71
CA ALA A 37 13.37 21.48 7.43
C ALA A 37 13.22 20.23 6.55
N CYS A 38 13.95 19.15 6.86
CA CYS A 38 13.91 17.93 6.07
C CYS A 38 12.86 16.96 6.59
N VAL A 39 12.17 16.30 5.65
CA VAL A 39 11.29 15.16 5.93
C VAL A 39 11.95 13.88 5.45
N ARG A 40 11.84 12.84 6.26
CA ARG A 40 12.38 11.50 6.02
C ARG A 40 11.36 10.44 6.42
N PHE A 41 11.58 9.20 6.00
CA PHE A 41 10.65 8.10 6.25
C PHE A 41 11.40 6.86 6.70
N HIS A 42 10.92 6.19 7.74
CA HIS A 42 11.40 4.85 8.08
C HIS A 42 10.83 3.85 7.07
N PRO A 43 11.67 3.02 6.41
CA PRO A 43 11.19 1.99 5.48
C PRO A 43 10.14 1.07 6.12
N ALA A 44 10.38 0.61 7.35
CA ALA A 44 9.45 -0.22 8.11
C ALA A 44 8.07 0.45 8.35
N SER A 45 8.06 1.77 8.62
CA SER A 45 6.80 2.51 8.82
C SER A 45 6.01 2.65 7.53
N ILE A 46 6.68 2.88 6.39
CA ILE A 46 6.03 2.92 5.07
C ILE A 46 5.43 1.55 4.74
N ALA A 47 6.19 0.47 4.91
CA ALA A 47 5.70 -0.89 4.66
C ALA A 47 4.45 -1.22 5.51
N GLN A 48 4.48 -0.88 6.80
CA GLN A 48 3.32 -1.09 7.68
C GLN A 48 2.12 -0.22 7.27
N TRP A 49 2.36 1.02 6.82
CA TRP A 49 1.31 1.91 6.35
C TRP A 49 0.63 1.37 5.07
N ILE A 50 1.39 0.85 4.11
CA ILE A 50 0.85 0.18 2.90
C ILE A 50 -0.02 -1.02 3.32
N LYS A 51 0.49 -1.87 4.21
CA LYS A 51 -0.24 -3.05 4.69
C LYS A 51 -1.58 -2.69 5.35
N LYS A 52 -1.67 -1.55 6.02
CA LYS A 52 -2.94 -1.05 6.59
C LYS A 52 -3.91 -0.51 5.54
N LYS A 53 -3.43 -0.14 4.35
CA LYS A 53 -4.23 0.36 3.21
C LYS A 53 -4.72 -0.76 2.31
N GLU A 54 -4.12 -1.94 2.37
CA GLU A 54 -4.63 -3.12 1.67
C GLU A 54 -6.03 -3.47 2.17
N ALA A 55 -7.03 -3.23 1.33
CA ALA A 55 -8.36 -3.75 1.56
C ALA A 55 -8.39 -5.22 1.15
N GLN A 56 -9.09 -6.05 1.93
CA GLN A 56 -9.42 -7.40 1.48
C GLN A 56 -10.18 -7.26 0.15
N GLY A 57 -9.64 -7.89 -0.91
CA GLY A 57 -10.31 -7.91 -2.20
C GLY A 57 -11.76 -8.34 -2.02
N ARG A 58 -12.68 -7.69 -2.73
CA ARG A 58 -14.10 -8.08 -2.66
C ARG A 58 -14.18 -9.55 -3.04
N VAL A 59 -14.72 -10.40 -2.15
CA VAL A 59 -15.04 -11.80 -2.48
C VAL A 59 -16.19 -11.78 -3.49
N ARG A 60 -15.85 -11.55 -4.76
CA ARG A 60 -16.73 -11.75 -5.91
C ARG A 60 -16.04 -12.71 -6.85
N ARG A 61 -16.11 -13.98 -6.46
CA ARG A 61 -16.25 -15.15 -7.32
C ARG A 61 -16.31 -16.37 -6.40
N ARG A 62 -17.52 -16.89 -6.14
CA ARG A 62 -17.66 -18.35 -6.24
C ARG A 62 -17.24 -18.61 -7.68
N TYR A 63 -16.08 -19.22 -7.87
CA TYR A 63 -15.93 -20.00 -9.08
C TYR A 63 -16.92 -21.15 -8.88
N ASP A 64 -18.15 -20.97 -9.35
CA ASP A 64 -18.96 -22.09 -9.77
C ASP A 64 -18.20 -22.64 -10.99
N PHE A 65 -17.12 -23.37 -10.71
CA PHE A 65 -16.49 -24.21 -11.71
C PHE A 65 -17.52 -25.30 -11.91
N ASP A 66 -18.24 -25.18 -13.01
CA ASP A 66 -19.39 -25.99 -13.36
C ASP A 66 -19.20 -27.44 -12.89
N LEU A 67 -20.01 -27.82 -11.90
CA LEU A 67 -20.39 -29.21 -11.64
C LEU A 67 -21.31 -29.66 -12.81
N ASP A 68 -20.78 -29.61 -14.03
CA ASP A 68 -21.32 -30.29 -15.20
C ASP A 68 -20.44 -31.50 -15.50
N ILE A 69 -20.35 -32.40 -14.52
CA ILE A 69 -20.34 -33.84 -14.83
C ILE A 69 -21.64 -34.35 -14.22
N GLY A 70 -22.66 -34.40 -15.08
CA GLY A 70 -24.06 -34.46 -14.71
C GLY A 70 -24.38 -35.52 -13.67
N VAL A 71 -25.12 -35.10 -12.64
CA VAL A 71 -25.93 -36.03 -11.87
C VAL A 71 -27.20 -36.29 -12.66
N ALA A 72 -27.44 -37.54 -13.04
CA ALA A 72 -28.71 -38.16 -12.74
C ALA A 72 -28.53 -39.67 -12.50
N PRO A 73 -28.88 -40.18 -11.31
CA PRO A 73 -28.95 -41.61 -11.03
C PRO A 73 -30.21 -42.23 -11.65
N ALA A 74 -30.05 -43.41 -12.26
CA ALA A 74 -31.11 -44.39 -12.51
C ALA A 74 -30.50 -45.80 -12.47
#